data_AF-A0A7Y1ZH22-F1
#
_entry.id   AF-A0A7Y1ZH22-F1
#
_cell.length_a   1.000
_cell.length_b   1.000
_cell.length_c   1.000
_cell.angle_alpha   90.00
_cell.angle_beta   90.00
_cell.angle_gamma   90.00
#
_symmetry.space_group_name_H-M   'P 1'
#
loop_
_entity.id
_entity.type
_entity.pdbx_description
1 polymer ?
#
loop_
_entity_poly.entity_id
_entity_poly.type
_entity_poly.pdbx_seq_one_letter_code
_entity_poly.pdbx_strand_id
1 'polypeptide(L)'
;MLLPLLSGYRGDAPIDLVAGAAVASTREGDCGPCLQLAVDMALEEGAHPENLHRALAGDLAGAGDTGLGYRFARAAIEDGAELALLREEIVASHGESAVVALSLAAATGRTWPVIKRGLGHGQACRLVTVGDVTVEAAI
;
A
#
# COMPACT_ATOMS: atom_id res chain seq x y z
N MET A 1 -21.66 -9.08 -4.46
CA MET A 1 -20.31 -8.65 -4.85
C MET A 1 -19.83 -7.53 -3.93
N LEU A 2 -19.23 -7.87 -2.78
CA LEU A 2 -18.76 -6.87 -1.80
C LEU A 2 -17.31 -6.41 -2.05
N LEU A 3 -16.49 -7.26 -2.69
CA LEU A 3 -15.05 -7.05 -2.81
C LEU A 3 -14.66 -5.72 -3.48
N PRO A 4 -15.29 -5.28 -4.60
CA PRO A 4 -14.94 -4.00 -5.23
C PRO A 4 -15.28 -2.79 -4.36
N LEU A 5 -16.35 -2.88 -3.56
CA LEU A 5 -16.75 -1.82 -2.63
C LEU A 5 -15.74 -1.68 -1.49
N LEU A 6 -15.19 -2.80 -1.04
CA LEU A 6 -14.20 -2.83 0.05
C LEU A 6 -12.82 -2.39 -0.44
N SER A 7 -12.37 -2.86 -1.61
CA SER A 7 -11.04 -2.51 -2.15
C SER A 7 -10.93 -1.07 -2.63
N GLY A 8 -12.05 -0.43 -3.00
CA GLY A 8 -12.10 0.95 -3.44
C GLY A 8 -12.49 1.96 -2.36
N TYR A 9 -12.77 1.51 -1.12
CA TYR A 9 -13.17 2.42 -0.05
C TYR A 9 -11.99 3.27 0.41
N ARG A 10 -12.14 4.59 0.31
CA ARG A 10 -11.13 5.57 0.73
C ARG A 10 -11.60 6.53 1.81
N GLY A 11 -12.91 6.64 2.03
CA GLY A 11 -13.47 7.66 2.91
C GLY A 11 -12.92 9.05 2.55
N ASP A 12 -12.47 9.79 3.56
CA ASP A 12 -11.82 11.11 3.41
C ASP A 12 -10.28 11.03 3.49
N ALA A 13 -9.70 9.82 3.42
CA ALA A 13 -8.26 9.64 3.53
C ALA A 13 -7.52 10.31 2.36
N PRO A 14 -6.39 11.00 2.61
CA PRO A 14 -5.52 11.49 1.54
C PRO A 14 -5.08 10.34 0.63
N ILE A 15 -4.99 10.63 -0.67
CA ILE A 15 -4.59 9.65 -1.69
C ILE A 15 -3.26 8.98 -1.33
N ASP A 16 -2.28 9.76 -0.90
CA ASP A 16 -0.94 9.28 -0.55
C ASP A 16 -0.97 8.26 0.60
N LEU A 17 -1.83 8.49 1.59
CA LEU A 17 -1.98 7.61 2.75
C LEU A 17 -2.52 6.24 2.30
N VAL A 18 -3.59 6.23 1.49
CA VAL A 18 -4.18 4.99 0.94
C VAL A 18 -3.21 4.28 0.00
N ALA A 19 -2.52 5.04 -0.86
CA ALA A 19 -1.53 4.52 -1.79
C ALA A 19 -0.40 3.78 -1.05
N GLY A 20 0.11 4.36 0.04
CA GLY A 20 1.10 3.72 0.90
C GLY A 20 0.65 2.36 1.43
N ALA A 21 -0.58 2.29 1.96
CA ALA A 21 -1.14 1.05 2.48
C ALA A 21 -1.38 -0.02 1.40
N ALA A 22 -1.91 0.39 0.25
CA ALA A 22 -2.16 -0.50 -0.88
C ALA A 22 -0.85 -1.10 -1.41
N VAL A 23 0.17 -0.25 -1.63
CA VAL A 23 1.50 -0.67 -2.12
C VAL A 23 2.19 -1.60 -1.11
N ALA A 24 2.14 -1.30 0.19
CA ALA A 24 2.67 -2.19 1.23
C ALA A 24 2.00 -3.57 1.22
N SER A 25 0.67 -3.61 1.17
CA SER A 25 -0.11 -4.86 1.13
C SER A 25 0.21 -5.67 -0.12
N THR A 26 0.28 -5.03 -1.28
CA THR A 26 0.60 -5.73 -2.53
C THR A 26 2.06 -6.21 -2.56
N ARG A 27 3.00 -5.48 -1.95
CA ARG A 27 4.42 -5.90 -1.84
C ARG A 27 4.57 -7.13 -0.94
N GLU A 28 3.88 -7.20 0.20
CA GLU A 28 3.84 -8.42 1.03
C GLU A 28 3.37 -9.62 0.20
N GLY A 29 2.43 -9.36 -0.72
CA GLY A 29 1.98 -10.34 -1.67
C GLY A 29 3.01 -10.81 -2.70
N ASP A 30 4.30 -10.47 -2.69
CA ASP A 30 5.35 -11.02 -3.57
C ASP A 30 4.92 -11.27 -5.04
N CYS A 31 4.36 -10.25 -5.68
CA CYS A 31 3.95 -10.29 -7.07
C CYS A 31 4.35 -8.98 -7.76
N GLY A 32 5.50 -8.98 -8.44
CA GLY A 32 6.05 -7.80 -9.11
C GLY A 32 5.06 -7.09 -10.05
N PRO A 33 4.41 -7.80 -10.99
CA PRO A 33 3.41 -7.19 -11.85
C PRO A 33 2.17 -6.67 -11.11
N CYS A 34 1.82 -7.26 -9.96
CA CYS A 34 0.73 -6.77 -9.14
C CYS A 34 1.14 -5.46 -8.43
N LEU A 35 2.38 -5.41 -7.95
CA LEU A 35 2.95 -4.23 -7.31
C LEU A 35 3.10 -3.07 -8.29
N GLN A 36 3.58 -3.34 -9.52
CA GLN A 36 3.60 -2.34 -10.59
C GLN A 36 2.20 -1.78 -10.84
N LEU A 37 1.20 -2.64 -10.99
CA LEU A 37 -0.18 -2.20 -11.20
C LEU A 37 -0.70 -1.35 -10.02
N ALA A 38 -0.37 -1.70 -8.77
CA ALA A 38 -0.74 -0.90 -7.60
C ALA A 38 -0.10 0.49 -7.62
N VAL A 39 1.16 0.58 -8.04
CA VAL A 39 1.85 1.86 -8.25
C VAL A 39 1.19 2.67 -9.36
N ASP A 40 0.94 2.05 -10.52
CA ASP A 40 0.33 2.74 -11.67
C ASP A 40 -1.05 3.32 -11.30
N MET A 41 -1.89 2.53 -10.62
CA MET A 41 -3.21 3.00 -10.15
C MET A 41 -3.09 4.16 -9.16
N ALA A 42 -2.13 4.09 -8.22
CA ALA A 42 -1.92 5.18 -7.26
C ALA A 42 -1.48 6.47 -7.97
N LEU A 43 -0.60 6.37 -8.97
CA LEU A 43 -0.14 7.50 -9.78
C LEU A 43 -1.29 8.10 -10.61
N GLU A 44 -2.12 7.27 -11.23
CA GLU A 44 -3.31 7.70 -11.98
C GLU A 44 -4.31 8.46 -11.11
N GLU A 45 -4.42 8.10 -9.83
CA GLU A 45 -5.27 8.77 -8.85
C GLU A 45 -4.63 10.02 -8.22
N GLY A 46 -3.39 10.33 -8.58
CA GLY A 46 -2.69 11.54 -8.16
C GLY A 46 -1.81 11.40 -6.92
N ALA A 47 -1.42 10.17 -6.54
CA ALA A 47 -0.40 9.98 -5.50
C ALA A 47 0.95 10.59 -5.95
N HIS A 48 1.71 11.12 -5.00
CA HIS A 48 3.01 11.75 -5.30
C HIS A 48 4.05 10.69 -5.68
N PRO A 49 4.64 10.74 -6.90
CA PRO A 49 5.60 9.74 -7.35
C PRO A 49 6.84 9.64 -6.45
N GLU A 50 7.33 10.79 -5.98
CA GLU A 50 8.51 10.85 -5.11
C GLU A 50 8.27 10.15 -3.76
N ASN A 51 7.08 10.28 -3.18
CA ASN A 51 6.75 9.64 -1.90
C ASN A 51 6.61 8.12 -2.07
N LEU A 52 6.00 7.67 -3.18
CA LEU A 52 5.93 6.24 -3.53
C LEU A 52 7.33 5.65 -3.76
N HIS A 53 8.20 6.37 -4.46
CA HIS A 53 9.58 5.99 -4.68
C HIS A 53 10.33 5.82 -3.35
N ARG A 54 10.28 6.84 -2.48
CA ARG A 54 10.89 6.80 -1.14
C ARG A 54 10.38 5.63 -0.32
N ALA A 55 9.06 5.41 -0.31
CA ALA A 55 8.45 4.34 0.45
C ALA A 55 8.92 2.96 -0.03
N LEU A 56 8.96 2.74 -1.35
CA LEU A 56 9.44 1.49 -1.94
C LEU A 56 10.95 1.27 -1.72
N ALA A 57 11.74 2.34 -1.72
CA ALA A 57 13.17 2.34 -1.40
C ALA A 57 13.46 2.16 0.10
N GLY A 58 12.44 2.15 0.96
CA GLY A 58 12.56 1.96 2.41
C GLY A 58 12.72 3.25 3.23
N ASP A 59 12.74 4.41 2.59
CA ASP A 59 12.69 5.73 3.26
C ASP A 59 11.24 6.07 3.67
N LEU A 60 10.69 5.30 4.61
CA LEU A 60 9.31 5.48 5.07
C LEU A 60 9.12 6.77 5.87
N ALA A 61 10.16 7.28 6.53
CA ALA A 61 10.08 8.55 7.25
C ALA A 61 10.06 9.75 6.29
N GLY A 62 10.86 9.71 5.22
CA GLY A 62 10.89 10.75 4.19
C GLY A 62 9.71 10.71 3.21
N ALA A 63 8.93 9.63 3.18
CA ALA A 63 7.78 9.45 2.30
C ALA A 63 6.47 10.10 2.79
N GLY A 64 6.48 10.83 3.91
CA GLY A 64 5.30 11.52 4.44
C GLY A 64 4.09 10.60 4.67
N ASP A 65 2.91 11.03 4.26
CA ASP A 65 1.65 10.26 4.41
C ASP A 65 1.73 8.90 3.71
N THR A 66 2.40 8.80 2.55
CA THR A 66 2.64 7.50 1.90
C THR A 66 3.43 6.56 2.81
N GLY A 67 4.46 7.08 3.47
CA GLY A 67 5.22 6.34 4.46
C GLY A 67 4.39 5.91 5.66
N LEU A 68 3.54 6.80 6.18
CA LEU A 68 2.64 6.51 7.30
C LEU A 68 1.67 5.38 6.96
N GLY A 69 0.99 5.45 5.82
CA GLY A 69 0.06 4.42 5.36
C GLY A 69 0.76 3.09 5.09
N TYR A 70 1.98 3.12 4.54
CA TYR A 70 2.81 1.95 4.30
C TYR A 70 3.17 1.23 5.60
N ARG A 71 3.67 1.97 6.60
CA ARG A 71 3.98 1.42 7.94
C ARG A 71 2.75 0.81 8.59
N PHE A 72 1.62 1.52 8.55
CA PHE A 72 0.37 1.05 9.14
C PHE A 72 -0.07 -0.28 8.53
N ALA A 73 -0.08 -0.39 7.20
CA ALA A 73 -0.49 -1.62 6.53
C ALA A 73 0.43 -2.80 6.87
N ARG A 74 1.75 -2.57 6.90
CA ARG A 74 2.70 -3.62 7.33
C ARG A 74 2.45 -4.07 8.76
N ALA A 75 2.37 -3.13 9.70
CA ALA A 75 2.08 -3.44 11.10
C ALA A 75 0.74 -4.18 11.25
N ALA A 76 -0.29 -3.80 10.49
CA ALA A 76 -1.59 -4.46 10.53
C ALA A 76 -1.56 -5.90 9.96
N ILE A 77 -0.74 -6.15 8.93
CA ILE A 77 -0.60 -7.48 8.32
C ILE A 77 0.24 -8.40 9.20
N GLU A 78 1.30 -7.86 9.81
CA GLU A 78 2.31 -8.61 10.58
C GLU A 78 1.96 -8.73 12.08
N ASP A 79 0.86 -8.14 12.54
CA ASP A 79 0.54 -7.95 13.98
C ASP A 79 1.68 -7.23 14.73
N GLY A 80 2.17 -6.15 14.13
CA GLY A 80 3.31 -5.36 14.59
C GLY A 80 3.00 -4.55 15.84
N ALA A 81 3.99 -4.44 16.75
CA ALA A 81 3.86 -3.78 18.04
C ALA A 81 3.54 -2.28 17.95
N GLU A 82 3.89 -1.63 16.84
CA GLU A 82 3.67 -0.22 16.57
C GLU A 82 2.26 0.10 16.05
N LEU A 83 1.43 -0.91 15.74
CA LEU A 83 0.12 -0.72 15.09
C LEU A 83 -0.77 0.25 15.87
N ALA A 84 -0.82 0.13 17.20
CA ALA A 84 -1.63 1.00 18.04
C ALA A 84 -1.19 2.47 17.93
N LEU A 85 0.13 2.73 17.96
CA LEU A 85 0.69 4.08 17.83
C LEU A 85 0.41 4.68 16.45
N LEU A 86 0.61 3.90 15.39
CA LEU A 86 0.32 4.35 14.02
C LEU A 86 -1.16 4.65 13.84
N ARG A 87 -2.05 3.82 14.40
CA ARG A 87 -3.50 4.08 14.40
C ARG A 87 -3.83 5.41 15.08
N GLU A 88 -3.27 5.66 16.26
CA GLU A 88 -3.50 6.91 16.99
C GLU A 88 -3.00 8.13 16.20
N GLU A 89 -1.82 8.05 15.60
CA GLU A 89 -1.25 9.08 14.72
C GLU A 89 -2.19 9.39 13.53
N ILE A 90 -2.69 8.35 12.85
CA ILE A 90 -3.60 8.49 11.72
C ILE A 90 -4.94 9.10 12.15
N VAL A 91 -5.52 8.67 13.27
CA VAL A 91 -6.78 9.24 13.78
C VAL A 91 -6.60 10.72 14.10
N ALA A 92 -5.49 11.09 14.74
CA ALA A 92 -5.22 12.48 15.12
C ALA A 92 -5.06 13.40 13.90
N SER A 93 -4.41 12.93 12.82
CA SER A 93 -4.11 13.74 11.63
C SER A 93 -5.18 13.65 10.52
N HIS A 94 -5.89 12.52 10.40
CA HIS A 94 -6.75 12.21 9.25
C HIS A 94 -8.12 11.63 9.62
N GLY A 95 -8.39 11.38 10.91
CA GLY A 95 -9.66 10.89 11.41
C GLY A 95 -9.86 9.37 11.30
N GLU A 96 -10.98 8.90 11.86
CA GLU A 96 -11.27 7.45 11.94
C GLU A 96 -11.55 6.81 10.57
N SER A 97 -12.16 7.54 9.64
CA SER A 97 -12.47 7.03 8.30
C SER A 97 -11.20 6.66 7.53
N ALA A 98 -10.08 7.35 7.79
CA ALA A 98 -8.77 7.01 7.24
C ALA A 98 -8.27 5.66 7.73
N VAL A 99 -8.38 5.37 9.04
CA VAL A 99 -8.01 4.04 9.58
C VAL A 99 -8.81 2.92 8.93
N VAL A 100 -10.11 3.14 8.69
CA VAL A 100 -10.97 2.15 8.01
C VAL A 100 -10.47 1.91 6.58
N ALA A 101 -10.21 2.99 5.82
CA ALA A 101 -9.68 2.88 4.46
C ALA A 101 -8.35 2.13 4.40
N LEU A 102 -7.41 2.45 5.29
CA LEU A 102 -6.11 1.79 5.34
C LEU A 102 -6.23 0.33 5.76
N SER A 103 -7.13 0.00 6.69
CA SER A 103 -7.37 -1.37 7.12
C SER A 103 -7.93 -2.23 5.97
N LEU A 104 -8.85 -1.66 5.18
CA LEU A 104 -9.40 -2.32 3.99
C LEU A 104 -8.34 -2.48 2.89
N ALA A 105 -7.53 -1.45 2.62
CA ALA A 105 -6.42 -1.52 1.69
C ALA A 105 -5.40 -2.59 2.12
N ALA A 106 -5.01 -2.61 3.41
CA ALA A 106 -4.11 -3.60 3.98
C ALA A 106 -4.65 -5.03 3.84
N ALA A 107 -5.94 -5.25 4.10
CA ALA A 107 -6.57 -6.55 3.99
C ALA A 107 -6.69 -7.03 2.52
N THR A 108 -7.04 -6.14 1.60
CA THR A 108 -7.42 -6.51 0.23
C THR A 108 -6.28 -6.44 -0.78
N GLY A 109 -5.26 -5.60 -0.57
CA GLY A 109 -4.17 -5.35 -1.55
C GLY A 109 -3.37 -6.60 -1.95
N ARG A 110 -3.30 -7.62 -1.08
CA ARG A 110 -2.65 -8.92 -1.36
C ARG A 110 -3.57 -9.98 -1.99
N THR A 111 -4.86 -9.68 -2.18
CA THR A 111 -5.84 -10.67 -2.68
C THR A 111 -5.46 -11.19 -4.05
N TRP A 112 -5.16 -10.30 -5.00
CA TRP A 112 -4.84 -10.69 -6.37
C TRP A 112 -3.48 -11.37 -6.51
N PRO A 113 -2.41 -10.91 -5.82
CA PRO A 113 -1.20 -11.70 -5.69
C PRO A 113 -1.42 -13.14 -5.22
N VAL A 114 -2.20 -13.34 -4.16
CA VAL A 114 -2.49 -14.67 -3.61
C VAL A 114 -3.25 -15.54 -4.62
N ILE A 115 -4.30 -15.00 -5.24
CA ILE A 115 -5.08 -15.79 -6.20
C ILE A 115 -4.23 -16.13 -7.44
N LYS A 116 -3.47 -15.18 -7.99
CA LYS A 116 -2.59 -15.46 -9.13
C LYS A 116 -1.58 -16.55 -8.81
N ARG A 117 -0.96 -16.52 -7.62
CA ARG A 117 -0.07 -17.62 -7.18
C ARG A 117 -0.82 -18.95 -7.09
N GLY A 118 -2.00 -18.97 -6.47
CA GLY A 118 -2.83 -20.17 -6.37
C GLY A 118 -3.24 -20.76 -7.72
N LEU A 119 -3.39 -19.92 -8.75
CA LEU A 119 -3.70 -20.32 -10.13
C LEU A 119 -2.45 -20.65 -10.98
N GLY A 120 -1.23 -20.55 -10.43
CA GLY A 120 0.01 -20.83 -11.16
C GLY A 120 0.54 -19.65 -12.01
N HIS A 121 0.03 -18.44 -11.80
CA HIS A 121 0.43 -17.20 -12.50
C HIS A 121 1.29 -16.27 -11.62
N GLY A 122 1.88 -16.77 -10.54
CA GLY A 122 2.79 -15.99 -9.68
C GLY A 122 4.06 -15.57 -10.43
N GLN A 123 4.46 -14.31 -10.30
CA GLN A 123 5.67 -13.75 -10.90
C GLN A 123 6.36 -12.82 -9.88
N ALA A 124 7.54 -13.21 -9.39
CA ALA A 124 8.31 -12.45 -8.40
C ALA A 124 9.31 -11.48 -9.05
N CYS A 125 8.83 -10.64 -9.99
CA CYS A 125 9.68 -9.58 -10.55
C CYS A 125 9.99 -8.56 -9.45
N ARG A 126 11.26 -8.17 -9.29
CA ARG A 126 11.71 -7.26 -8.23
C ARG A 126 11.84 -5.81 -8.67
N LEU A 127 11.69 -5.53 -9.96
CA LEU A 127 11.80 -4.17 -10.50
C LEU A 127 10.41 -3.57 -10.65
N VAL A 128 10.22 -2.39 -10.07
CA VAL A 128 8.99 -1.59 -10.16
C VAL A 128 9.38 -0.19 -10.60
N THR A 129 8.64 0.36 -11.56
CA THR A 129 8.83 1.72 -12.05
C THR A 129 7.81 2.64 -11.40
N VAL A 130 8.29 3.74 -10.82
CA VAL A 130 7.48 4.82 -10.22
C VAL A 130 7.74 6.08 -11.04
N GLY A 131 6.78 6.48 -11.86
CA GLY A 131 7.01 7.53 -12.86
C GLY A 131 8.13 7.13 -13.83
N ASP A 132 9.22 7.89 -13.85
CA ASP A 132 10.39 7.62 -14.71
C ASP A 132 11.53 6.87 -13.98
N VAL A 133 11.35 6.50 -12.70
CA VAL A 133 12.40 5.91 -11.87
C VAL A 133 12.09 4.45 -11.54
N THR A 134 13.04 3.55 -11.80
CA THR A 134 12.94 2.14 -11.41
C THR A 134 13.55 1.90 -10.02
N VAL A 135 12.83 1.18 -9.17
CA VAL A 135 13.25 0.74 -7.82
C VAL A 135 13.25 -0.78 -7.72
N GLU A 136 14.19 -1.31 -6.93
CA GLU A 136 14.16 -2.71 -6.53
C GLU A 136 13.23 -2.87 -5.32
N ALA A 137 12.04 -3.41 -5.57
CA ALA A 137 11.04 -3.70 -4.56
C ALA A 137 11.34 -5.05 -3.87
N ALA A 138 12.54 -5.22 -3.32
CA ALA A 138 12.90 -6.41 -2.56
C ALA A 138 11.98 -6.58 -1.34
N ILE A 139 11.58 -7.81 -1.01
CA ILE A 139 10.68 -8.11 0.11
C ILE A 139 11.52 -8.39 1.35
#